data_AF-A0A8S0SW69-F1
#
_entry.id   AF-A0A8S0SW69-F1
#
_cell.length_a   1.000
_cell.length_b   1.000
_cell.length_c   1.000
_cell.angle_alpha   90.00
_cell.angle_beta   90.00
_cell.angle_gamma   90.00
#
_symmetry.space_group_name_H-M   'P 1'
#
loop_
_entity.id
_entity.type
_entity.pdbx_description
1 polymer ?
#
loop_
_entity_poly.entity_id
_entity_poly.type
_entity_poly.pdbx_seq_one_letter_code
_entity_poly.pdbx_strand_id
1 'polypeptide(L)'
;MKTLALPSLSYCPASFPSLHSISYNYCTTLTTNFRTLRNVKCCVSAPSLVDHLVKFKEAAKDGNLIPLYKPIFSDHLTPVLAYRCLVKEDDREAPSFLFESVEPGLNASSVGRYSVVGAQPTMEVLAKENKVTLLDHHEGQRTEMFEDDPMAIPRRVMEKWKPQGIDELPEAFCGGWVGYFSYDTVRYVEKKKLPFSNAPKDDRNLPDVHLGLYDDVIVFDHVEKKAYVIHWVRLDQFSSVEEAYNDGMHRLEALLSRVHDILPPRLPSGSVKLSTSLFGTSLSQSTLTREEYQKAVRQAKEHILAGDIFQIVLSQRFERHTFADPFEVYRALRIVNPSPYMTYLQARGSILVASSPEILTRVKKRKITNRPLAGTVRRGKTLEEDYMLENQLLHDAKQCAEHIMLVDLGRNDVGKVSKPGSVKVEKLMNIERYSHVMHISSTVSISRLI
;
A
#
# COMPACT_ATOMS: atom_id res chain seq x y z
N MET A 1 60.87 33.66 11.64
CA MET A 1 61.68 34.39 12.63
C MET A 1 60.93 34.42 13.96
N LYS A 2 61.52 33.84 15.01
CA LYS A 2 61.31 34.00 16.47
C LYS A 2 59.87 33.86 17.01
N THR A 3 59.45 32.70 17.53
CA THR A 3 59.67 32.07 18.87
C THR A 3 59.16 32.87 20.07
N LEU A 4 58.28 32.24 20.89
CA LEU A 4 58.21 32.17 22.38
C LEU A 4 56.83 31.55 22.71
N ALA A 5 56.64 30.31 23.20
CA ALA A 5 57.13 29.56 24.37
C ALA A 5 55.96 29.30 25.37
N LEU A 6 55.72 28.02 25.67
CA LEU A 6 54.73 27.43 26.59
C LEU A 6 55.10 27.62 28.08
N PRO A 7 54.21 27.25 29.02
CA PRO A 7 54.30 25.93 29.69
C PRO A 7 52.91 25.26 29.87
N SER A 8 52.66 24.01 29.46
CA SER A 8 52.93 22.72 30.13
C SER A 8 52.26 22.51 31.50
N LEU A 9 51.22 21.68 31.55
CA LEU A 9 50.88 20.85 32.71
C LEU A 9 50.44 19.46 32.21
N SER A 10 51.24 18.48 32.59
CA SER A 10 51.11 17.04 32.40
C SER A 10 50.50 16.41 33.65
N TYR A 11 49.65 15.39 33.53
CA TYR A 11 49.56 14.32 34.53
C TYR A 11 49.11 12.98 33.89
N CYS A 12 49.70 11.93 34.45
CA CYS A 12 49.96 10.60 33.90
C CYS A 12 48.76 9.62 33.76
N PRO A 13 48.95 8.54 32.98
CA PRO A 13 48.00 7.43 32.82
C PRO A 13 48.17 6.41 33.96
N ALA A 14 47.08 5.72 34.34
CA ALA A 14 47.12 4.56 35.22
C ALA A 14 46.74 3.30 34.45
N SER A 15 47.65 2.34 34.48
CA SER A 15 47.61 1.00 33.90
C SER A 15 46.89 -0.02 34.81
N PHE A 16 46.44 -1.10 34.16
CA PHE A 16 45.74 -2.32 34.62
C PHE A 16 46.12 -2.92 35.98
N PRO A 17 45.25 -3.80 36.53
CA PRO A 17 45.56 -5.23 36.37
C PRO A 17 44.39 -6.08 35.87
N SER A 18 44.73 -7.06 35.03
CA SER A 18 44.00 -8.30 34.81
C SER A 18 43.93 -9.11 36.11
N LEU A 19 42.86 -9.91 36.31
CA LEU A 19 42.90 -11.17 37.06
C LEU A 19 41.57 -11.94 36.92
N HIS A 20 41.72 -13.18 36.42
CA HIS A 20 40.94 -14.41 36.60
C HIS A 20 39.40 -14.42 36.77
N SER A 21 38.79 -15.13 35.80
CA SER A 21 37.76 -16.16 35.96
C SER A 21 37.48 -16.62 37.39
N ILE A 22 36.29 -16.32 37.92
CA ILE A 22 35.64 -17.13 38.95
C ILE A 22 34.12 -17.12 38.74
N SER A 23 33.61 -18.26 38.31
CA SER A 23 32.21 -18.67 38.43
C SER A 23 31.87 -18.93 39.89
N TYR A 24 30.90 -18.22 40.46
CA TYR A 24 30.21 -18.64 41.67
C TYR A 24 28.70 -18.43 41.55
N ASN A 25 27.98 -19.54 41.53
CA ASN A 25 26.60 -19.62 41.96
C ASN A 25 26.54 -19.29 43.46
N TYR A 26 25.86 -18.20 43.82
CA TYR A 26 25.34 -18.03 45.18
C TYR A 26 23.85 -17.72 45.11
N CYS A 27 23.06 -18.73 45.48
CA CYS A 27 21.69 -18.58 45.89
C CYS A 27 21.71 -18.17 47.36
N THR A 28 21.43 -16.91 47.66
CA THR A 28 21.17 -16.44 49.02
C THR A 28 19.74 -15.92 49.09
N THR A 29 18.90 -16.70 49.76
CA THR A 29 17.55 -16.35 50.18
C THR A 29 17.62 -15.31 51.30
N LEU A 30 17.33 -14.05 50.95
CA LEU A 30 16.95 -13.02 51.92
C LEU A 30 15.47 -12.71 51.72
N THR A 31 14.66 -13.20 52.66
CA THR A 31 13.24 -12.92 52.78
C THR A 31 13.04 -11.50 53.31
N THR A 32 12.62 -10.58 52.44
CA THR A 32 11.93 -9.35 52.84
C THR A 32 10.75 -9.08 51.91
N ASN A 33 9.58 -8.96 52.54
CA ASN A 33 8.28 -8.73 51.91
C ASN A 33 8.28 -7.43 51.08
N PHE A 34 8.26 -7.56 49.75
CA PHE A 34 7.81 -6.49 48.87
C PHE A 34 6.87 -7.03 47.79
N ARG A 35 5.83 -6.22 47.55
CA ARG A 35 4.67 -6.41 46.69
C ARG A 35 5.00 -7.02 45.33
N THR A 36 4.07 -7.87 44.86
CA THR A 36 3.94 -8.46 43.53
C THR A 36 4.48 -7.59 42.39
N LEU A 37 5.75 -7.77 42.05
CA LEU A 37 6.28 -7.43 40.74
C LEU A 37 6.00 -8.64 39.84
N ARG A 38 5.18 -8.44 38.80
CA ARG A 38 5.12 -9.39 37.68
C ARG A 38 6.52 -9.48 37.11
N ASN A 39 7.21 -10.59 37.36
CA ASN A 39 8.43 -10.94 36.65
C ASN A 39 8.07 -11.12 35.17
N VAL A 40 8.29 -10.06 34.38
CA VAL A 40 8.33 -10.18 32.92
C VAL A 40 9.60 -10.97 32.61
N LYS A 41 9.45 -12.30 32.45
CA LYS A 41 10.49 -13.11 31.83
C LYS A 41 10.62 -12.66 30.38
N CYS A 42 11.60 -11.80 30.10
CA CYS A 42 12.05 -11.54 28.74
C CYS A 42 12.88 -12.75 28.29
N CYS A 43 12.20 -13.83 27.92
CA CYS A 43 12.84 -14.95 27.24
C CYS A 43 12.80 -14.66 25.75
N VAL A 44 13.93 -14.21 25.19
CA VAL A 44 14.19 -14.26 23.74
C VAL A 44 14.51 -15.71 23.38
N SER A 45 13.53 -16.60 23.51
CA SER A 45 13.61 -17.92 22.89
C SER A 45 12.77 -17.83 21.62
N ALA A 46 13.45 -17.64 20.48
CA ALA A 46 12.83 -17.95 19.20
C ALA A 46 12.30 -19.39 19.27
N PRO A 47 11.08 -19.69 18.77
CA PRO A 47 10.60 -21.06 18.72
C PRO A 47 11.65 -21.93 18.01
N SER A 48 11.83 -23.17 18.47
CA SER A 48 12.80 -24.04 17.81
C SER A 48 12.35 -24.34 16.38
N LEU A 49 13.27 -24.64 15.46
CA LEU A 49 12.94 -25.09 14.09
C LEU A 49 11.98 -26.29 14.09
N VAL A 50 12.03 -27.11 15.14
CA VAL A 50 11.14 -28.25 15.36
C VAL A 50 9.71 -27.76 15.63
N ASP A 51 9.53 -26.71 16.43
CA ASP A 51 8.21 -26.14 16.72
C ASP A 51 7.56 -25.52 15.47
N HIS A 52 8.37 -24.90 14.60
CA HIS A 52 7.90 -24.33 13.33
C HIS A 52 7.41 -25.40 12.36
N LEU A 53 8.14 -26.50 12.19
CA LEU A 53 7.72 -27.61 11.34
C LEU A 53 6.43 -28.26 11.85
N VAL A 54 6.28 -28.42 13.17
CA VAL A 54 5.06 -28.99 13.77
C VAL A 54 3.86 -28.08 13.49
N LYS A 55 3.98 -26.77 13.72
CA LYS A 55 2.91 -25.80 13.40
C LYS A 55 2.55 -25.82 11.92
N PHE A 56 3.54 -25.87 11.04
CA PHE A 56 3.33 -25.92 9.59
C PHE A 56 2.58 -27.20 9.17
N LYS A 57 2.99 -28.36 9.71
CA LYS A 57 2.32 -29.64 9.48
C LYS A 57 0.87 -29.64 9.97
N GLU A 58 0.60 -28.98 11.08
CA GLU A 58 -0.78 -28.86 11.59
C GLU A 58 -1.64 -28.02 10.65
N ALA A 59 -1.15 -26.83 10.23
CA ALA A 59 -1.84 -25.98 9.27
C ALA A 59 -2.07 -26.70 7.92
N ALA A 60 -1.14 -27.56 7.49
CA ALA A 60 -1.23 -28.35 6.26
C ALA A 60 -2.35 -29.39 6.25
N LYS A 61 -2.92 -29.75 7.40
CA LYS A 61 -4.07 -30.66 7.46
C LYS A 61 -5.35 -29.98 7.01
N ASP A 62 -5.50 -28.69 7.31
CA ASP A 62 -6.73 -27.93 7.10
C ASP A 62 -6.67 -26.98 5.88
N GLY A 63 -5.49 -26.76 5.30
CA GLY A 63 -5.32 -25.93 4.11
C GLY A 63 -4.08 -26.27 3.28
N ASN A 64 -3.97 -25.64 2.11
CA ASN A 64 -2.93 -25.92 1.12
C ASN A 64 -2.13 -24.66 0.72
N LEU A 65 -2.35 -23.54 1.40
CA LEU A 65 -1.61 -22.31 1.22
C LEU A 65 -1.26 -21.78 2.61
N ILE A 66 0.00 -21.93 3.01
CA ILE A 66 0.44 -21.73 4.39
C ILE A 66 1.51 -20.65 4.43
N PRO A 67 1.37 -19.61 5.27
CA PRO A 67 2.40 -18.60 5.41
C PRO A 67 3.52 -19.09 6.33
N LEU A 68 4.75 -18.85 5.92
CA LEU A 68 5.94 -18.82 6.78
C LEU A 68 6.33 -17.36 6.99
N TYR A 69 6.83 -17.03 8.18
CA TYR A 69 7.21 -15.65 8.47
C TYR A 69 8.33 -15.56 9.50
N LYS A 70 9.06 -14.44 9.45
CA LYS A 70 10.09 -14.09 10.43
C LYS A 70 9.96 -12.61 10.80
N PRO A 71 9.63 -12.29 12.07
CA PRO A 71 9.63 -10.91 12.53
C PRO A 71 11.06 -10.44 12.79
N ILE A 72 11.40 -9.25 12.31
CA ILE A 72 12.66 -8.56 12.58
C ILE A 72 12.40 -7.15 13.12
N PHE A 73 13.39 -6.56 13.78
CA PHE A 73 13.33 -5.15 14.15
C PHE A 73 13.32 -4.25 12.90
N SER A 74 12.53 -3.19 12.94
CA SER A 74 12.43 -2.20 11.86
C SER A 74 13.18 -0.91 12.15
N ASP A 75 14.16 -0.94 13.06
CA ASP A 75 14.95 0.22 13.50
C ASP A 75 15.97 0.65 12.44
N HIS A 76 16.63 -0.31 11.79
CA HIS A 76 17.59 -0.06 10.70
C HIS A 76 17.00 -0.26 9.31
N LEU A 77 15.79 -0.83 9.22
CA LEU A 77 15.10 -1.10 7.96
C LEU A 77 13.83 -0.26 7.86
N THR A 78 13.79 0.65 6.89
CA THR A 78 12.58 1.41 6.54
C THR A 78 11.89 0.79 5.33
N PRO A 79 10.58 1.03 5.10
CA PRO A 79 9.89 0.54 3.90
C PRO A 79 10.57 0.98 2.59
N VAL A 80 11.07 2.23 2.55
CA VAL A 80 11.80 2.80 1.40
C VAL A 80 13.11 2.04 1.16
N LEU A 81 13.84 1.72 2.23
CA LEU A 81 15.08 0.98 2.12
C LEU A 81 14.82 -0.48 1.70
N ALA A 82 13.85 -1.14 2.32
CA ALA A 82 13.47 -2.50 1.96
C ALA A 82 13.07 -2.62 0.49
N TYR A 83 12.30 -1.67 -0.04
CA TYR A 83 11.98 -1.62 -1.46
C TYR A 83 13.24 -1.64 -2.33
N ARG A 84 14.24 -0.83 -2.00
CA ARG A 84 15.50 -0.75 -2.77
C ARG A 84 16.41 -1.95 -2.59
N CYS A 85 16.32 -2.64 -1.45
CA CYS A 85 16.97 -3.95 -1.29
C CYS A 85 16.35 -5.01 -2.19
N LEU A 86 15.03 -4.91 -2.45
CA LEU A 86 14.33 -5.86 -3.32
C LEU A 86 14.44 -5.50 -4.80
N VAL A 87 14.48 -4.22 -5.16
CA VAL A 87 14.50 -3.78 -6.55
C VAL A 87 15.66 -2.81 -6.80
N LYS A 88 16.55 -3.21 -7.71
CA LYS A 88 17.68 -2.40 -8.14
C LYS A 88 17.18 -1.11 -8.80
N GLU A 89 17.99 -0.05 -8.73
CA GLU A 89 17.62 1.28 -9.23
C GLU A 89 17.37 1.30 -10.75
N ASP A 90 18.13 0.50 -11.49
CA ASP A 90 18.07 0.37 -12.96
C ASP A 90 17.00 -0.61 -13.46
N ASP A 91 16.42 -1.43 -12.57
CA ASP A 91 15.42 -2.43 -12.94
C ASP A 91 14.01 -1.83 -12.96
N ARG A 92 13.68 -1.21 -14.10
CA ARG A 92 12.40 -0.50 -14.30
C ARG A 92 11.24 -1.38 -14.72
N GLU A 93 11.51 -2.62 -15.09
CA GLU A 93 10.51 -3.58 -15.57
C GLU A 93 10.19 -4.68 -14.55
N ALA A 94 10.90 -4.73 -13.41
CA ALA A 94 10.63 -5.64 -12.30
C ALA A 94 9.30 -5.31 -11.61
N PRO A 95 8.25 -6.13 -11.78
CA PRO A 95 6.96 -5.85 -11.16
C PRO A 95 7.09 -5.88 -9.64
N SER A 96 6.67 -4.80 -9.00
CA SER A 96 6.94 -4.58 -7.58
C SER A 96 6.11 -3.42 -7.04
N PHE A 97 5.99 -3.33 -5.73
CA PHE A 97 5.21 -2.29 -5.08
C PHE A 97 5.74 -1.89 -3.70
N LEU A 98 5.45 -0.65 -3.35
CA LEU A 98 5.54 -0.10 -1.99
C LEU A 98 4.24 0.66 -1.72
N PHE A 99 3.49 0.17 -0.74
CA PHE A 99 2.27 0.79 -0.26
C PHE A 99 2.47 1.33 1.14
N GLU A 100 2.09 2.59 1.32
CA GLU A 100 2.11 3.26 2.61
C GLU A 100 0.79 4.00 2.83
N SER A 101 0.45 4.21 4.08
CA SER A 101 -0.76 4.92 4.47
C SER A 101 -0.40 6.05 5.40
N VAL A 102 -1.10 7.17 5.28
CA VAL A 102 -1.09 8.27 6.25
C VAL A 102 -2.53 8.55 6.64
N GLU A 103 -2.81 8.49 7.92
CA GLU A 103 -4.11 8.77 8.50
C GLU A 103 -4.26 10.29 8.68
N PRO A 104 -5.30 10.92 8.07
CA PRO A 104 -5.59 12.32 8.27
C PRO A 104 -6.03 12.56 9.71
N GLY A 105 -5.47 13.59 10.35
CA GLY A 105 -5.80 13.99 11.71
C GLY A 105 -6.19 15.46 11.78
N LEU A 106 -6.93 15.84 12.83
CA LEU A 106 -7.40 17.22 13.06
C LEU A 106 -6.27 18.25 13.08
N ASN A 107 -5.16 17.92 13.76
CA ASN A 107 -4.03 18.83 13.97
C ASN A 107 -2.78 18.41 13.19
N ALA A 108 -2.57 17.11 13.02
CA ALA A 108 -1.46 16.55 12.26
C ALA A 108 -1.84 15.18 11.71
N SER A 109 -1.40 14.90 10.49
CA SER A 109 -1.50 13.57 9.90
C SER A 109 -0.52 12.62 10.61
N SER A 110 -0.94 11.38 10.83
CA SER A 110 -0.09 10.33 11.40
C SER A 110 0.20 9.25 10.36
N VAL A 111 1.41 8.69 10.39
CA VAL A 111 1.71 7.51 9.56
C VAL A 111 0.76 6.38 9.98
N GLY A 112 0.08 5.78 8.99
CA GLY A 112 -0.79 4.63 9.22
C GLY A 112 0.02 3.46 9.78
N ARG A 113 -0.63 2.53 10.49
CA ARG A 113 0.09 1.46 11.22
C ARG A 113 0.98 0.60 10.32
N TYR A 114 0.58 0.36 9.07
CA TYR A 114 1.25 -0.59 8.19
C TYR A 114 1.80 0.04 6.91
N SER A 115 2.97 -0.43 6.49
CA SER A 115 3.48 -0.32 5.12
C SER A 115 3.74 -1.72 4.57
N VAL A 116 3.55 -1.92 3.27
CA VAL A 116 3.78 -3.23 2.63
C VAL A 116 4.65 -3.08 1.41
N VAL A 117 5.61 -3.99 1.28
CA VAL A 117 6.57 -4.05 0.17
C VAL A 117 6.52 -5.43 -0.45
N GLY A 118 6.54 -5.52 -1.77
CA GLY A 118 6.68 -6.77 -2.49
C GLY A 118 7.36 -6.55 -3.83
N ALA A 119 8.04 -7.57 -4.33
CA ALA A 119 8.72 -7.56 -5.62
C ALA A 119 8.71 -8.97 -6.22
N GLN A 120 8.90 -9.06 -7.54
CA GLN A 120 9.08 -10.34 -8.24
C GLN A 120 7.89 -11.30 -8.02
N PRO A 121 6.71 -11.00 -8.59
CA PRO A 121 5.55 -11.86 -8.40
C PRO A 121 5.82 -13.27 -8.96
N THR A 122 5.19 -14.28 -8.37
CA THR A 122 5.22 -15.68 -8.82
C THR A 122 4.46 -15.86 -10.15
N MET A 123 3.48 -14.98 -10.40
CA MET A 123 2.61 -15.02 -11.57
C MET A 123 2.12 -13.61 -11.92
N GLU A 124 1.91 -13.32 -13.20
CA GLU A 124 1.29 -12.08 -13.66
C GLU A 124 0.13 -12.32 -14.62
N VAL A 125 -0.91 -11.50 -14.49
CA VAL A 125 -2.04 -11.42 -15.41
C VAL A 125 -2.01 -10.07 -16.09
N LEU A 126 -1.81 -10.07 -17.41
CA LEU A 126 -1.91 -8.90 -18.26
C LEU A 126 -3.13 -9.03 -19.16
N ALA A 127 -3.96 -8.01 -19.24
CA ALA A 127 -5.07 -7.98 -20.18
C ALA A 127 -5.03 -6.70 -21.00
N LYS A 128 -5.22 -6.82 -22.31
CA LYS A 128 -5.49 -5.70 -23.21
C LYS A 128 -6.65 -6.09 -24.10
N GLU A 129 -7.75 -5.38 -23.96
CA GLU A 129 -9.05 -5.84 -24.45
C GLU A 129 -9.24 -7.32 -24.03
N ASN A 130 -9.78 -8.15 -24.91
CA ASN A 130 -9.99 -9.55 -24.58
C ASN A 130 -8.73 -10.42 -24.70
N LYS A 131 -7.56 -9.86 -25.05
CA LYS A 131 -6.31 -10.63 -25.08
C LYS A 131 -5.66 -10.64 -23.70
N VAL A 132 -5.55 -11.82 -23.11
CA VAL A 132 -4.89 -12.04 -21.82
C VAL A 132 -3.56 -12.76 -22.01
N THR A 133 -2.53 -12.29 -21.31
CA THR A 133 -1.25 -12.98 -21.16
C THR A 133 -1.06 -13.34 -19.69
N LEU A 134 -0.93 -14.63 -19.42
CA LEU A 134 -0.53 -15.17 -18.13
C LEU A 134 0.97 -15.48 -18.17
N LEU A 135 1.73 -14.90 -17.24
CA LEU A 135 3.14 -15.20 -17.05
C LEU A 135 3.29 -15.97 -15.73
N ASP A 136 3.62 -17.25 -15.80
CA ASP A 136 3.96 -18.05 -14.63
C ASP A 136 5.49 -18.05 -14.48
N HIS A 137 5.99 -17.31 -13.48
CA HIS A 137 7.44 -17.20 -13.23
C HIS A 137 7.98 -18.38 -12.45
N HIS A 138 7.12 -19.16 -11.79
CA HIS A 138 7.50 -20.38 -11.11
C HIS A 138 7.81 -21.49 -12.14
N GLU A 139 6.95 -21.66 -13.14
CA GLU A 139 7.15 -22.64 -14.22
C GLU A 139 7.95 -22.09 -15.41
N GLY A 140 8.16 -20.77 -15.47
CA GLY A 140 8.76 -20.10 -16.63
C GLY A 140 7.85 -20.15 -17.87
N GLN A 141 6.54 -20.26 -17.69
CA GLN A 141 5.56 -20.43 -18.76
C GLN A 141 4.90 -19.09 -19.11
N ARG A 142 4.69 -18.87 -20.42
CA ARG A 142 3.85 -17.80 -20.94
C ARG A 142 2.68 -18.38 -21.71
N THR A 143 1.47 -18.01 -21.32
CA THR A 143 0.24 -18.46 -21.96
C THR A 143 -0.55 -17.26 -22.45
N GLU A 144 -0.94 -17.27 -23.72
CA GLU A 144 -1.85 -16.28 -24.29
C GLU A 144 -3.22 -16.90 -24.49
N MET A 145 -4.27 -16.16 -24.13
CA MET A 145 -5.65 -16.61 -24.29
C MET A 145 -6.58 -15.43 -24.57
N PHE A 146 -7.77 -15.75 -25.04
CA PHE A 146 -8.84 -14.78 -25.20
C PHE A 146 -9.84 -14.96 -24.06
N GLU A 147 -10.15 -13.87 -23.36
CA GLU A 147 -11.06 -13.88 -22.21
C GLU A 147 -12.01 -12.70 -22.23
N ASP A 148 -13.28 -13.02 -22.01
CA ASP A 148 -14.37 -12.05 -22.02
C ASP A 148 -14.38 -11.17 -20.77
N ASP A 149 -13.88 -11.69 -19.66
CA ASP A 149 -13.70 -11.01 -18.38
C ASP A 149 -12.35 -11.41 -17.77
N PRO A 150 -11.29 -10.63 -18.01
CA PRO A 150 -9.98 -10.89 -17.44
C PRO A 150 -9.95 -10.86 -15.90
N MET A 151 -10.91 -10.20 -15.24
CA MET A 151 -10.99 -10.14 -13.77
C MET A 151 -11.39 -11.50 -13.15
N ALA A 152 -11.90 -12.42 -13.96
CA ALA A 152 -12.18 -13.79 -13.53
C ALA A 152 -10.91 -14.66 -13.40
N ILE A 153 -9.79 -14.26 -14.01
CA ILE A 153 -8.54 -15.07 -14.01
C ILE A 153 -7.98 -15.25 -12.59
N PRO A 154 -7.74 -14.19 -11.79
CA PRO A 154 -7.29 -14.36 -10.40
C PRO A 154 -8.19 -15.28 -9.59
N ARG A 155 -9.51 -15.18 -9.78
CA ARG A 155 -10.49 -16.03 -9.09
C ARG A 155 -10.31 -17.51 -9.45
N ARG A 156 -10.15 -17.83 -10.74
CA ARG A 156 -9.91 -19.22 -11.20
C ARG A 156 -8.60 -19.77 -10.67
N VAL A 157 -7.53 -18.97 -10.68
CA VAL A 157 -6.22 -19.37 -10.13
C VAL A 157 -6.34 -19.70 -8.64
N MET A 158 -7.06 -18.88 -7.88
CA MET A 158 -7.22 -19.06 -6.43
C MET A 158 -8.29 -20.10 -6.03
N GLU A 159 -9.05 -20.66 -6.97
CA GLU A 159 -10.26 -21.46 -6.67
C GLU A 159 -9.97 -22.68 -5.79
N LYS A 160 -8.81 -23.31 -6.00
CA LYS A 160 -8.39 -24.50 -5.25
C LYS A 160 -7.66 -24.17 -3.95
N TRP A 161 -7.36 -22.90 -3.69
CA TRP A 161 -6.57 -22.49 -2.53
C TRP A 161 -7.44 -22.35 -1.28
N LYS A 162 -6.94 -22.92 -0.20
CA LYS A 162 -7.47 -22.87 1.16
C LYS A 162 -6.37 -22.26 2.03
N PRO A 163 -6.22 -20.92 2.00
CA PRO A 163 -5.22 -20.23 2.78
C PRO A 163 -5.47 -20.42 4.28
N GLN A 164 -4.41 -20.73 5.02
CA GLN A 164 -4.44 -20.80 6.47
C GLN A 164 -4.07 -19.44 7.06
N GLY A 165 -5.03 -18.85 7.78
CA GLY A 165 -4.77 -17.67 8.59
C GLY A 165 -4.08 -18.09 9.88
N ILE A 166 -3.00 -17.39 10.25
CA ILE A 166 -2.31 -17.57 11.53
C ILE A 166 -2.40 -16.26 12.33
N ASP A 167 -2.62 -16.38 13.63
CA ASP A 167 -2.87 -15.23 14.51
C ASP A 167 -1.65 -14.33 14.69
N GLU A 168 -0.44 -14.86 14.43
CA GLU A 168 0.80 -14.13 14.60
C GLU A 168 1.11 -13.13 13.47
N LEU A 169 0.41 -13.21 12.33
CA LEU A 169 0.56 -12.25 11.25
C LEU A 169 -0.17 -10.93 11.54
N PRO A 170 0.36 -9.80 11.07
CA PRO A 170 -0.30 -8.51 11.24
C PRO A 170 -1.66 -8.50 10.53
N GLU A 171 -2.62 -7.72 11.05
CA GLU A 171 -3.93 -7.54 10.40
C GLU A 171 -3.87 -6.61 9.16
N ALA A 172 -2.90 -6.86 8.28
CA ALA A 172 -2.63 -6.15 7.04
C ALA A 172 -2.67 -7.10 5.83
N PHE A 173 -2.46 -6.56 4.63
CA PHE A 173 -2.22 -7.38 3.46
C PHE A 173 -0.88 -8.11 3.62
N CYS A 174 -0.92 -9.44 3.64
CA CYS A 174 0.25 -10.29 3.88
C CYS A 174 0.69 -11.08 2.65
N GLY A 175 0.15 -10.81 1.46
CA GLY A 175 0.42 -11.56 0.23
C GLY A 175 -0.84 -11.73 -0.62
N GLY A 176 -0.65 -11.98 -1.92
CA GLY A 176 -1.74 -12.10 -2.89
C GLY A 176 -1.58 -11.21 -4.12
N TRP A 177 -2.69 -10.95 -4.82
CA TRP A 177 -2.70 -10.16 -6.05
C TRP A 177 -2.55 -8.66 -5.79
N VAL A 178 -1.59 -8.05 -6.46
CA VAL A 178 -1.31 -6.61 -6.43
C VAL A 178 -1.13 -6.09 -7.85
N GLY A 179 -1.71 -4.94 -8.15
CA GLY A 179 -1.56 -4.30 -9.44
C GLY A 179 -2.62 -3.24 -9.66
N TYR A 180 -3.06 -3.05 -10.90
CA TYR A 180 -4.10 -2.08 -11.24
C TYR A 180 -5.16 -2.65 -12.19
N PHE A 181 -6.34 -2.03 -12.09
CA PHE A 181 -7.42 -2.09 -13.07
C PHE A 181 -7.54 -0.68 -13.65
N SER A 182 -7.36 -0.53 -14.96
CA SER A 182 -7.49 0.76 -15.65
C SER A 182 -8.97 1.18 -15.72
N TYR A 183 -9.21 2.44 -16.12
CA TYR A 183 -10.59 2.90 -16.35
C TYR A 183 -11.30 2.04 -17.40
N ASP A 184 -10.60 1.59 -18.44
CA ASP A 184 -11.18 0.79 -19.53
C ASP A 184 -11.66 -0.59 -19.08
N THR A 185 -11.38 -1.01 -17.83
CA THR A 185 -11.99 -2.22 -17.26
C THR A 185 -13.51 -2.14 -17.16
N VAL A 186 -14.09 -0.93 -17.13
CA VAL A 186 -15.53 -0.72 -17.21
C VAL A 186 -16.14 -1.32 -18.49
N ARG A 187 -15.35 -1.41 -19.57
CA ARG A 187 -15.80 -1.94 -20.87
C ARG A 187 -16.04 -3.45 -20.86
N TYR A 188 -15.38 -4.19 -19.97
CA TYR A 188 -15.68 -5.62 -19.75
C TYR A 188 -17.03 -5.82 -19.05
N VAL A 189 -17.51 -4.82 -18.30
CA VAL A 189 -18.76 -4.91 -17.54
C VAL A 189 -19.93 -4.30 -18.32
N GLU A 190 -19.78 -3.06 -18.80
CA GLU A 190 -20.80 -2.33 -19.55
C GLU A 190 -20.66 -2.56 -21.07
N LYS A 191 -20.40 -3.80 -21.50
CA LYS A 191 -20.06 -4.19 -22.89
C LYS A 191 -20.98 -3.59 -23.96
N LYS A 192 -22.29 -3.51 -23.66
CA LYS A 192 -23.31 -2.98 -24.59
C LYS A 192 -23.26 -1.46 -24.73
N LYS A 193 -22.91 -0.74 -23.65
CA LYS A 193 -22.91 0.73 -23.62
C LYS A 193 -21.53 1.30 -23.97
N LEU A 194 -20.46 0.59 -23.61
CA LEU A 194 -19.08 1.01 -23.77
C LEU A 194 -18.22 -0.10 -24.43
N PRO A 195 -18.56 -0.56 -25.65
CA PRO A 195 -17.73 -1.55 -26.34
C PRO A 195 -16.34 -0.99 -26.64
N PHE A 196 -15.33 -1.87 -26.71
CA PHE A 196 -13.96 -1.50 -27.08
C PHE A 196 -13.87 -0.89 -28.49
N SER A 197 -14.73 -1.31 -29.42
CA SER A 197 -14.81 -0.73 -30.78
C SER A 197 -15.13 0.77 -30.80
N ASN A 198 -15.75 1.29 -29.74
CA ASN A 198 -16.11 2.71 -29.61
C ASN A 198 -15.21 3.42 -28.59
N ALA A 199 -14.11 2.81 -28.17
CA ALA A 199 -13.15 3.46 -27.29
C ALA A 199 -12.47 4.63 -28.02
N PRO A 200 -12.12 5.72 -27.30
CA PRO A 200 -11.17 6.70 -27.82
C PRO A 200 -9.87 6.02 -28.24
N LYS A 201 -9.13 6.66 -29.15
CA LYS A 201 -7.82 6.17 -29.58
C LYS A 201 -6.89 5.98 -28.37
N ASP A 202 -6.36 4.77 -28.21
CA ASP A 202 -5.34 4.50 -27.21
C ASP A 202 -3.97 5.01 -27.71
N ASP A 203 -3.41 5.98 -26.99
CA ASP A 203 -2.11 6.58 -27.26
C ASP A 203 -1.02 6.17 -26.27
N ARG A 204 -1.34 5.31 -25.30
CA ARG A 204 -0.41 4.82 -24.27
C ARG A 204 -0.09 3.34 -24.43
N ASN A 205 -0.99 2.57 -25.04
CA ASN A 205 -0.88 1.12 -25.22
C ASN A 205 -0.57 0.39 -23.91
N LEU A 206 -1.22 0.84 -22.82
CA LEU A 206 -1.09 0.20 -21.51
C LEU A 206 -2.10 -0.95 -21.39
N PRO A 207 -1.77 -2.02 -20.64
CA PRO A 207 -2.75 -3.02 -20.25
C PRO A 207 -3.97 -2.39 -19.56
N ASP A 208 -5.14 -2.97 -19.77
CA ASP A 208 -6.33 -2.61 -19.01
C ASP A 208 -6.29 -3.24 -17.61
N VAL A 209 -5.62 -4.38 -17.48
CA VAL A 209 -5.35 -5.06 -16.21
C VAL A 209 -3.89 -5.47 -16.18
N HIS A 210 -3.20 -5.16 -15.08
CA HIS A 210 -1.91 -5.76 -14.73
C HIS A 210 -1.96 -6.15 -13.26
N LEU A 211 -1.85 -7.44 -12.97
CA LEU A 211 -1.83 -7.98 -11.60
C LEU A 211 -0.66 -8.94 -11.46
N GLY A 212 0.16 -8.76 -10.43
CA GLY A 212 1.15 -9.73 -9.97
C GLY A 212 0.66 -10.46 -8.72
N LEU A 213 0.89 -11.77 -8.64
CA LEU A 213 0.68 -12.56 -7.44
C LEU A 213 1.97 -12.62 -6.62
N TYR A 214 1.94 -12.08 -5.40
CA TYR A 214 3.11 -11.98 -4.54
C TYR A 214 2.97 -12.94 -3.36
N ASP A 215 3.75 -14.02 -3.41
CA ASP A 215 3.92 -14.95 -2.30
C ASP A 215 4.89 -14.37 -1.25
N ASP A 216 5.80 -13.50 -1.70
CA ASP A 216 6.82 -12.82 -0.89
C ASP A 216 6.42 -11.36 -0.61
N VAL A 217 6.26 -11.01 0.67
CA VAL A 217 6.05 -9.62 1.09
C VAL A 217 6.77 -9.29 2.39
N ILE A 218 7.03 -8.00 2.59
CA ILE A 218 7.51 -7.45 3.86
C ILE A 218 6.48 -6.46 4.38
N VAL A 219 5.93 -6.74 5.56
CA VAL A 219 4.93 -5.89 6.22
C VAL A 219 5.56 -5.19 7.41
N PHE A 220 5.60 -3.87 7.40
CA PHE A 220 6.09 -3.04 8.50
C PHE A 220 4.94 -2.72 9.44
N ASP A 221 5.08 -3.03 10.73
CA ASP A 221 4.21 -2.53 11.79
C ASP A 221 4.93 -1.39 12.53
N HIS A 222 4.52 -0.16 12.23
CA HIS A 222 5.14 1.04 12.78
C HIS A 222 4.83 1.26 14.25
N VAL A 223 3.81 0.59 14.80
CA VAL A 223 3.45 0.66 16.22
C VAL A 223 4.32 -0.32 17.00
N GLU A 224 4.43 -1.57 16.52
CA GLU A 224 5.24 -2.60 17.16
C GLU A 224 6.75 -2.49 16.88
N LYS A 225 7.16 -1.65 15.93
CA LYS A 225 8.55 -1.47 15.47
C LYS A 225 9.16 -2.77 14.92
N LYS A 226 8.34 -3.53 14.19
CA LYS A 226 8.70 -4.80 13.56
C LYS A 226 8.45 -4.75 12.07
N ALA A 227 9.25 -5.50 11.32
CA ALA A 227 8.93 -5.91 9.96
C ALA A 227 8.71 -7.43 9.94
N TYR A 228 7.61 -7.86 9.33
CA TYR A 228 7.30 -9.26 9.10
C TYR A 228 7.73 -9.60 7.69
N VAL A 229 8.78 -10.42 7.56
CA VAL A 229 9.17 -11.03 6.29
C VAL A 229 8.31 -12.27 6.12
N ILE A 230 7.54 -12.35 5.04
CA ILE A 230 6.48 -13.36 4.86
C ILE A 230 6.69 -14.04 3.50
N HIS A 231 6.60 -15.36 3.49
CA HIS A 231 6.58 -16.19 2.29
C HIS A 231 5.38 -17.14 2.36
N TRP A 232 4.56 -17.19 1.31
CA TRP A 232 3.44 -18.13 1.21
C TRP A 232 3.84 -19.40 0.46
N VAL A 233 3.59 -20.56 1.09
CA VAL A 233 3.90 -21.87 0.53
C VAL A 233 2.64 -22.52 0.00
N ARG A 234 2.64 -22.89 -1.29
CA ARG A 234 1.59 -23.67 -1.95
C ARG A 234 1.93 -25.16 -1.90
N LEU A 235 1.13 -25.95 -1.17
CA LEU A 235 1.42 -27.38 -0.97
C LEU A 235 1.25 -28.22 -2.24
N ASP A 236 0.40 -27.80 -3.17
CA ASP A 236 0.15 -28.50 -4.43
C ASP A 236 1.33 -28.50 -5.39
N GLN A 237 2.39 -27.75 -5.08
CA GLN A 237 3.64 -27.70 -5.84
C GLN A 237 4.67 -28.75 -5.38
N PHE A 238 4.39 -29.51 -4.32
CA PHE A 238 5.36 -30.41 -3.69
C PHE A 238 4.81 -31.82 -3.50
N SER A 239 5.71 -32.79 -3.39
CA SER A 239 5.33 -34.19 -3.20
C SER A 239 5.01 -34.54 -1.74
N SER A 240 5.51 -33.73 -0.79
CA SER A 240 5.29 -33.91 0.65
C SER A 240 5.26 -32.58 1.40
N VAL A 241 4.67 -32.57 2.60
CA VAL A 241 4.60 -31.39 3.48
C VAL A 241 5.98 -30.99 3.99
N GLU A 242 6.86 -31.96 4.26
CA GLU A 242 8.24 -31.70 4.66
C GLU A 242 9.05 -31.02 3.55
N GLU A 243 8.90 -31.46 2.29
CA GLU A 243 9.53 -30.82 1.14
C GLU A 243 9.06 -29.37 0.98
N ALA A 244 7.74 -29.15 1.04
CA ALA A 244 7.14 -27.82 0.98
C ALA A 244 7.65 -26.89 2.09
N TYR A 245 7.76 -27.39 3.31
CA TYR A 245 8.30 -26.62 4.43
C TYR A 245 9.77 -26.25 4.21
N ASN A 246 10.59 -27.20 3.78
CA ASN A 246 12.03 -26.97 3.60
C ASN A 246 12.29 -25.96 2.47
N ASP A 247 11.59 -26.08 1.33
CA ASP A 247 11.68 -25.09 0.24
C ASP A 247 11.18 -23.71 0.71
N GLY A 248 10.02 -23.67 1.37
CA GLY A 248 9.45 -22.43 1.89
C GLY A 248 10.37 -21.71 2.89
N MET A 249 11.01 -22.46 3.80
CA MET A 249 11.99 -21.89 4.73
C MET A 249 13.24 -21.39 4.00
N HIS A 250 13.69 -22.10 2.95
CA HIS A 250 14.81 -21.65 2.13
C HIS A 250 14.50 -20.33 1.42
N ARG A 251 13.30 -20.20 0.82
CA ARG A 251 12.82 -18.96 0.19
C ARG A 251 12.66 -17.82 1.20
N LEU A 252 12.11 -18.10 2.38
CA LEU A 252 11.97 -17.12 3.44
C LEU A 252 13.33 -16.57 3.90
N GLU A 253 14.31 -17.44 4.14
CA GLU A 253 15.66 -17.02 4.54
C GLU A 253 16.38 -16.29 3.38
N ALA A 254 16.14 -16.67 2.13
CA ALA A 254 16.64 -15.93 0.97
C ALA A 254 16.07 -14.50 0.93
N LEU A 255 14.75 -14.34 1.12
CA LEU A 255 14.10 -13.02 1.21
C LEU A 255 14.64 -12.20 2.39
N LEU A 256 14.83 -12.83 3.55
CA LEU A 256 15.40 -12.19 4.73
C LEU A 256 16.83 -11.67 4.47
N SER A 257 17.68 -12.51 3.85
CA SER A 257 19.06 -12.14 3.58
C SER A 257 19.17 -10.89 2.72
N ARG A 258 18.20 -10.66 1.82
CA ARG A 258 18.15 -9.47 0.96
C ARG A 258 17.97 -8.16 1.72
N VAL A 259 17.33 -8.20 2.88
CA VAL A 259 17.01 -6.99 3.66
C VAL A 259 17.82 -6.87 4.95
N HIS A 260 18.47 -7.93 5.41
CA HIS A 260 19.25 -7.94 6.65
C HIS A 260 20.78 -7.95 6.44
N ASP A 261 21.27 -8.74 5.48
CA ASP A 261 22.70 -9.08 5.37
C ASP A 261 23.42 -8.37 4.22
N ILE A 262 22.79 -7.37 3.62
CA ILE A 262 23.31 -6.62 2.46
C ILE A 262 23.76 -5.22 2.88
N LEU A 263 24.87 -4.75 2.29
CA LEU A 263 25.24 -3.33 2.30
C LEU A 263 24.08 -2.51 1.73
N PRO A 264 23.36 -1.73 2.55
CA PRO A 264 22.12 -1.10 2.12
C PRO A 264 22.37 -0.23 0.88
N PRO A 265 21.49 -0.28 -0.13
CA PRO A 265 21.63 0.53 -1.33
C PRO A 265 21.68 2.02 -0.93
N ARG A 266 22.59 2.76 -1.56
CA ARG A 266 22.75 4.18 -1.27
C ARG A 266 21.57 4.95 -1.85
N LEU A 267 20.66 5.38 -0.99
CA LEU A 267 19.62 6.33 -1.36
C LEU A 267 20.24 7.73 -1.48
N PRO A 268 19.93 8.50 -2.54
CA PRO A 268 20.34 9.90 -2.60
C PRO A 268 19.65 10.65 -1.45
N SER A 269 20.37 11.54 -0.76
CA SER A 269 19.80 12.27 0.38
C SER A 269 18.51 13.01 0.00
N GLY A 270 18.47 13.55 -1.22
CA GLY A 270 17.35 14.34 -1.74
C GLY A 270 17.15 15.65 -0.96
N SER A 271 16.38 16.58 -1.53
CA SER A 271 15.87 17.72 -0.79
C SER A 271 14.56 18.18 -1.40
N VAL A 272 13.59 18.54 -0.56
CA VAL A 272 12.30 19.09 -0.99
C VAL A 272 12.13 20.45 -0.34
N LYS A 273 11.96 21.49 -1.16
CA LYS A 273 11.55 22.81 -0.67
C LYS A 273 10.03 22.86 -0.64
N LEU A 274 9.44 22.91 0.55
CA LEU A 274 7.99 23.01 0.76
C LEU A 274 7.44 24.43 0.47
N SER A 275 7.85 25.03 -0.65
CA SER A 275 7.29 26.29 -1.13
C SER A 275 6.25 25.98 -2.21
N THR A 276 5.07 25.52 -1.80
CA THR A 276 3.97 25.17 -2.71
C THR A 276 3.34 26.40 -3.38
N SER A 277 3.69 27.61 -2.95
CA SER A 277 3.28 28.88 -3.57
C SER A 277 4.07 29.22 -4.84
N LEU A 278 5.24 28.59 -5.05
CA LEU A 278 6.02 28.73 -6.28
C LEU A 278 5.54 27.66 -7.26
N PHE A 279 4.62 28.03 -8.14
CA PHE A 279 4.26 27.18 -9.26
C PHE A 279 5.50 26.92 -10.11
N GLY A 280 5.76 25.64 -10.40
CA GLY A 280 6.81 25.25 -11.35
C GLY A 280 6.53 25.78 -12.75
N THR A 281 7.42 25.46 -13.70
CA THR A 281 7.18 25.72 -15.12
C THR A 281 5.80 25.17 -15.53
N SER A 282 5.00 25.99 -16.22
CA SER A 282 3.68 25.58 -16.71
C SER A 282 3.77 24.29 -17.53
N LEU A 283 2.80 23.39 -17.36
CA LEU A 283 2.66 22.20 -18.18
C LEU A 283 2.04 22.61 -19.52
N SER A 284 2.82 22.53 -20.60
CA SER A 284 2.39 22.93 -21.94
C SER A 284 1.77 21.80 -22.75
N GLN A 285 2.08 20.54 -22.42
CA GLN A 285 1.54 19.37 -23.11
C GLN A 285 0.27 18.90 -22.39
N SER A 286 -0.88 19.13 -23.02
CA SER A 286 -2.19 18.64 -22.58
C SER A 286 -2.89 17.91 -23.72
N THR A 287 -3.71 16.91 -23.41
CA THR A 287 -4.58 16.24 -24.38
C THR A 287 -5.74 17.12 -24.87
N LEU A 288 -6.02 18.22 -24.17
CA LEU A 288 -7.06 19.19 -24.53
C LEU A 288 -6.53 20.60 -24.39
N THR A 289 -6.87 21.46 -25.35
CA THR A 289 -6.74 22.91 -25.20
C THR A 289 -7.75 23.43 -24.18
N ARG A 290 -7.52 24.66 -23.70
CA ARG A 290 -8.44 25.33 -22.78
C ARG A 290 -9.83 25.48 -23.41
N GLU A 291 -9.89 25.85 -24.68
CA GLU A 291 -11.11 26.09 -25.43
C GLU A 291 -11.91 24.79 -25.61
N GLU A 292 -11.24 23.69 -25.92
CA GLU A 292 -11.85 22.36 -26.02
C GLU A 292 -12.39 21.89 -24.68
N TYR A 293 -11.63 22.06 -23.59
CA TYR A 293 -12.09 21.68 -22.25
C TYR A 293 -13.33 22.51 -21.83
N GLN A 294 -13.32 23.82 -22.10
CA GLN A 294 -14.49 24.67 -21.85
C GLN A 294 -15.71 24.29 -22.70
N LYS A 295 -15.48 23.88 -23.95
CA LYS A 295 -16.54 23.36 -24.81
C LYS A 295 -17.15 22.07 -24.23
N ALA A 296 -16.32 21.12 -23.79
CA ALA A 296 -16.79 19.90 -23.14
C ALA A 296 -17.59 20.19 -21.86
N VAL A 297 -17.16 21.16 -21.04
CA VAL A 297 -17.91 21.61 -19.85
C VAL A 297 -19.27 22.21 -20.22
N ARG A 298 -19.37 23.01 -21.30
CA ARG A 298 -20.65 23.55 -21.76
C ARG A 298 -21.59 22.45 -22.25
N GLN A 299 -21.08 21.49 -23.02
CA GLN A 299 -21.86 20.32 -23.47
C GLN A 299 -22.35 19.48 -22.30
N ALA A 300 -21.49 19.22 -21.30
CA ALA A 300 -21.90 18.53 -20.08
C ALA A 300 -23.05 19.25 -19.36
N LYS A 301 -23.01 20.58 -19.29
CA LYS A 301 -24.11 21.39 -18.71
C LYS A 301 -25.40 21.28 -19.51
N GLU A 302 -25.33 21.24 -20.85
CA GLU A 302 -26.50 21.03 -21.71
C GLU A 302 -27.15 19.67 -21.43
N HIS A 303 -26.35 18.59 -21.31
CA HIS A 303 -26.84 17.26 -20.95
C HIS A 303 -27.44 17.21 -19.53
N ILE A 304 -26.87 17.95 -18.57
CA ILE A 304 -27.45 18.09 -17.22
C ILE A 304 -28.82 18.78 -17.29
N LEU A 305 -28.94 19.87 -18.05
CA LEU A 305 -30.20 20.60 -18.21
C LEU A 305 -31.26 19.79 -18.97
N ALA A 306 -30.84 18.96 -19.91
CA ALA A 306 -31.71 18.03 -20.64
C ALA A 306 -32.20 16.85 -19.78
N GLY A 307 -31.55 16.59 -18.64
CA GLY A 307 -31.87 15.47 -17.76
C GLY A 307 -31.20 14.15 -18.13
N ASP A 308 -30.19 14.16 -19.02
CA ASP A 308 -29.47 12.96 -19.45
C ASP A 308 -28.56 12.41 -18.33
N ILE A 309 -27.96 13.32 -17.55
CA ILE A 309 -27.03 13.03 -16.46
C ILE A 309 -27.24 14.02 -15.31
N PHE A 310 -26.96 13.60 -14.08
CA PHE A 310 -26.91 14.52 -12.94
C PHE A 310 -25.54 15.21 -12.81
N GLN A 311 -24.47 14.48 -13.13
CA GLN A 311 -23.09 14.93 -13.05
C GLN A 311 -22.22 14.12 -14.02
N ILE A 312 -21.13 14.74 -14.47
CA ILE A 312 -20.02 14.06 -15.14
C ILE A 312 -18.70 14.64 -14.65
N VAL A 313 -17.70 13.77 -14.47
CA VAL A 313 -16.33 14.17 -14.13
C VAL A 313 -15.50 14.12 -15.40
N LEU A 314 -15.24 15.29 -15.98
CA LEU A 314 -14.35 15.43 -17.14
C LEU A 314 -12.90 15.43 -16.67
N SER A 315 -12.00 14.88 -17.49
CA SER A 315 -10.56 14.87 -17.24
C SER A 315 -9.77 15.27 -18.48
N GLN A 316 -8.56 15.78 -18.26
CA GLN A 316 -7.55 15.95 -19.30
C GLN A 316 -6.22 15.44 -18.75
N ARG A 317 -5.32 14.97 -19.62
CA ARG A 317 -3.99 14.49 -19.23
C ARG A 317 -2.96 15.55 -19.55
N PHE A 318 -2.11 15.84 -18.56
CA PHE A 318 -0.92 16.66 -18.75
C PHE A 318 0.32 15.77 -18.79
N GLU A 319 1.30 16.17 -19.59
CA GLU A 319 2.53 15.41 -19.78
C GLU A 319 3.77 16.27 -19.56
N ARG A 320 4.82 15.61 -19.06
CA ARG A 320 6.15 16.21 -18.91
C ARG A 320 7.21 15.13 -19.04
N HIS A 321 8.21 15.39 -19.87
CA HIS A 321 9.43 14.59 -19.89
C HIS A 321 10.35 14.97 -18.73
N THR A 322 10.89 13.97 -18.04
CA THR A 322 11.74 14.15 -16.88
C THR A 322 12.83 13.09 -16.84
N PHE A 323 14.00 13.47 -16.32
CA PHE A 323 15.09 12.54 -15.98
C PHE A 323 15.06 12.11 -14.51
N ALA A 324 14.13 12.65 -13.72
CA ALA A 324 13.96 12.26 -12.33
C ALA A 324 13.65 10.76 -12.26
N ASP A 325 14.32 10.07 -11.35
CA ASP A 325 13.96 8.69 -11.09
C ASP A 325 12.53 8.62 -10.50
N PRO A 326 11.64 7.74 -11.00
CA PRO A 326 10.27 7.65 -10.50
C PRO A 326 10.19 7.40 -8.99
N PHE A 327 11.16 6.71 -8.40
CA PHE A 327 11.19 6.47 -6.96
C PHE A 327 11.55 7.73 -6.18
N GLU A 328 12.37 8.61 -6.74
CA GLU A 328 12.62 9.92 -6.15
C GLU A 328 11.38 10.82 -6.23
N VAL A 329 10.58 10.70 -7.30
CA VAL A 329 9.26 11.34 -7.38
C VAL A 329 8.35 10.83 -6.28
N TYR A 330 8.32 9.51 -6.03
CA TYR A 330 7.57 8.92 -4.93
C TYR A 330 8.05 9.43 -3.56
N ARG A 331 9.36 9.39 -3.30
CA ARG A 331 9.97 9.89 -2.05
C ARG A 331 9.65 11.37 -1.81
N ALA A 332 9.67 12.20 -2.84
CA ALA A 332 9.27 13.59 -2.76
C ALA A 332 7.76 13.73 -2.49
N LEU A 333 6.92 12.96 -3.18
CA LEU A 333 5.47 12.98 -3.01
C LEU A 333 5.03 12.59 -1.59
N ARG A 334 5.70 11.62 -0.96
CA ARG A 334 5.50 11.24 0.45
C ARG A 334 5.68 12.41 1.42
N ILE A 335 6.55 13.36 1.08
CA ILE A 335 6.85 14.53 1.89
C ILE A 335 5.87 15.67 1.58
N VAL A 336 5.63 15.93 0.28
CA VAL A 336 4.81 17.07 -0.17
C VAL A 336 3.33 16.86 0.09
N ASN A 337 2.80 15.67 -0.20
CA ASN A 337 1.38 15.39 -0.08
C ASN A 337 1.16 13.96 0.43
N PRO A 338 1.44 13.69 1.72
CA PRO A 338 1.13 12.39 2.31
C PRO A 338 -0.38 12.15 2.32
N SER A 339 -0.81 10.94 1.96
CA SER A 339 -2.23 10.56 1.90
C SER A 339 -2.48 9.14 2.43
N PRO A 340 -3.76 8.76 2.65
CA PRO A 340 -4.13 7.40 3.05
C PRO A 340 -3.69 6.29 2.09
N TYR A 341 -3.47 6.60 0.82
CA TYR A 341 -3.09 5.62 -0.21
C TYR A 341 -1.89 6.13 -1.00
N MET A 342 -0.71 5.99 -0.39
CA MET A 342 0.56 6.20 -1.08
C MET A 342 0.91 4.93 -1.84
N THR A 343 1.22 5.07 -3.13
CA THR A 343 1.52 3.96 -4.02
C THR A 343 2.74 4.25 -4.86
N TYR A 344 3.72 3.37 -4.76
CA TYR A 344 4.70 3.12 -5.81
C TYR A 344 4.42 1.72 -6.35
N LEU A 345 4.05 1.60 -7.62
CA LEU A 345 3.78 0.33 -8.28
C LEU A 345 4.50 0.29 -9.61
N GLN A 346 5.50 -0.58 -9.75
CA GLN A 346 6.08 -0.93 -11.03
C GLN A 346 5.22 -2.04 -11.65
N ALA A 347 4.57 -1.71 -12.76
CA ALA A 347 3.84 -2.62 -13.62
C ALA A 347 4.56 -2.71 -14.97
N ARG A 348 4.31 -3.76 -15.75
CA ARG A 348 4.96 -3.88 -17.06
C ARG A 348 4.56 -2.70 -17.96
N GLY A 349 5.56 -1.98 -18.48
CA GLY A 349 5.37 -0.80 -19.32
C GLY A 349 4.94 0.48 -18.60
N SER A 350 4.77 0.49 -17.27
CA SER A 350 4.46 1.73 -16.52
C SER A 350 4.80 1.67 -15.03
N ILE A 351 5.22 2.81 -14.48
CA ILE A 351 5.43 2.98 -13.05
C ILE A 351 4.41 3.98 -12.53
N LEU A 352 3.53 3.54 -11.64
CA LEU A 352 2.51 4.36 -11.01
C LEU A 352 3.07 4.94 -9.71
N VAL A 353 3.09 6.27 -9.64
CA VAL A 353 3.44 7.04 -8.44
C VAL A 353 2.20 7.83 -8.03
N ALA A 354 1.58 7.47 -6.92
CA ALA A 354 0.31 8.05 -6.51
C ALA A 354 0.25 8.38 -5.01
N SER A 355 -0.59 9.37 -4.70
CA SER A 355 -0.99 9.78 -3.36
C SER A 355 -2.48 10.07 -3.40
N SER A 356 -3.29 9.01 -3.26
CA SER A 356 -4.76 9.13 -3.35
C SER A 356 -5.39 9.42 -1.98
N PRO A 357 -6.27 10.43 -1.89
CA PRO A 357 -7.04 10.68 -0.67
C PRO A 357 -8.20 9.69 -0.47
N GLU A 358 -8.63 9.01 -1.54
CA GLU A 358 -9.91 8.29 -1.61
C GLU A 358 -9.73 6.78 -1.87
N ILE A 359 -10.65 5.97 -1.32
CA ILE A 359 -10.81 4.56 -1.69
C ILE A 359 -11.96 4.38 -2.65
N LEU A 360 -11.77 3.55 -3.67
CA LEU A 360 -12.89 3.00 -4.41
C LEU A 360 -13.69 2.04 -3.52
N THR A 361 -13.02 1.03 -2.96
CA THR A 361 -13.65 0.05 -2.05
C THR A 361 -12.59 -0.64 -1.20
N ARG A 362 -13.00 -1.12 -0.02
CA ARG A 362 -12.18 -1.98 0.84
C ARG A 362 -13.02 -3.15 1.31
N VAL A 363 -12.48 -4.36 1.20
CA VAL A 363 -13.13 -5.57 1.72
C VAL A 363 -12.24 -6.20 2.78
N LYS A 364 -12.73 -6.29 4.02
CA LYS A 364 -12.02 -6.96 5.14
C LYS A 364 -13.00 -7.80 5.93
N LYS A 365 -12.69 -9.08 6.21
CA LYS A 365 -13.55 -10.01 6.98
C LYS A 365 -15.02 -9.98 6.51
N ARG A 366 -15.22 -10.03 5.18
CA ARG A 366 -16.53 -9.93 4.50
C ARG A 366 -17.34 -8.63 4.76
N LYS A 367 -16.70 -7.57 5.24
CA LYS A 367 -17.24 -6.20 5.30
C LYS A 367 -16.68 -5.38 4.15
N ILE A 368 -17.58 -4.87 3.29
CA ILE A 368 -17.24 -3.81 2.32
C ILE A 368 -17.34 -2.46 3.03
N THR A 369 -16.38 -1.59 2.75
CA THR A 369 -16.40 -0.17 3.05
C THR A 369 -16.17 0.61 1.75
N ASN A 370 -17.11 1.47 1.40
CA ASN A 370 -16.98 2.48 0.36
C ASN A 370 -17.06 3.86 1.04
N ARG A 371 -16.22 4.79 0.59
CA ARG A 371 -16.09 6.11 1.22
C ARG A 371 -15.99 7.18 0.15
N PRO A 372 -17.13 7.64 -0.38
CA PRO A 372 -17.15 8.70 -1.37
C PRO A 372 -16.68 10.01 -0.74
N LEU A 373 -15.88 10.77 -1.49
CA LEU A 373 -15.49 12.14 -1.18
C LEU A 373 -16.08 13.09 -2.23
N ALA A 374 -16.74 14.14 -1.78
CA ALA A 374 -17.14 15.27 -2.62
C ALA A 374 -17.09 16.56 -1.81
N GLY A 375 -17.26 17.70 -2.49
CA GLY A 375 -17.16 19.01 -1.86
C GLY A 375 -15.75 19.28 -1.33
N THR A 376 -14.99 20.12 -2.04
CA THR A 376 -13.60 20.40 -1.67
C THR A 376 -13.41 21.87 -1.36
N VAL A 377 -12.78 22.17 -0.23
CA VAL A 377 -12.31 23.52 0.09
C VAL A 377 -10.88 23.48 0.60
N ARG A 378 -10.10 24.55 0.38
CA ARG A 378 -8.75 24.68 0.92
C ARG A 378 -8.77 24.69 2.46
N ARG A 379 -7.67 24.29 3.09
CA ARG A 379 -7.48 24.52 4.53
C ARG A 379 -7.40 26.03 4.84
N GLY A 380 -7.92 26.40 6.00
CA GLY A 380 -7.77 27.75 6.55
C GLY A 380 -6.34 28.04 6.97
N LYS A 381 -5.92 29.32 6.95
CA LYS A 381 -4.61 29.75 7.46
C LYS A 381 -4.59 29.80 8.99
N THR A 382 -5.76 29.94 9.61
CA THR A 382 -5.98 29.85 11.07
C THR A 382 -7.05 28.83 11.37
N LEU A 383 -7.15 28.40 12.64
CA LEU A 383 -8.20 27.46 13.07
C LEU A 383 -9.59 28.04 12.84
N GLU A 384 -9.77 29.34 13.08
CA GLU A 384 -11.03 30.05 12.89
C GLU A 384 -11.42 30.11 11.40
N GLU A 385 -10.46 30.41 10.51
CA GLU A 385 -10.71 30.34 9.06
C GLU A 385 -11.05 28.90 8.63
N ASP A 386 -10.38 27.89 9.19
CA ASP A 386 -10.61 26.48 8.88
C ASP A 386 -12.02 26.04 9.28
N TYR A 387 -12.48 26.40 10.48
CA TYR A 387 -13.87 26.14 10.94
C TYR A 387 -14.91 26.92 10.14
N MET A 388 -14.60 28.15 9.72
CA MET A 388 -15.51 28.91 8.86
C MET A 388 -15.67 28.25 7.49
N LEU A 389 -14.58 27.83 6.85
CA LEU A 389 -14.60 27.14 5.56
C LEU A 389 -15.31 25.78 5.65
N GLU A 390 -15.12 25.05 6.75
CA GLU A 390 -15.85 23.83 7.05
C GLU A 390 -17.36 24.07 7.11
N ASN A 391 -17.80 25.06 7.88
CA ASN A 391 -19.21 25.41 8.00
C ASN A 391 -19.80 25.87 6.66
N GLN A 392 -19.06 26.66 5.88
CA GLN A 392 -19.48 27.06 4.54
C GLN A 392 -19.67 25.85 3.62
N LEU A 393 -18.73 24.90 3.64
CA LEU A 393 -18.81 23.70 2.82
C LEU A 393 -20.00 22.82 3.19
N LEU A 394 -20.27 22.63 4.49
CA LEU A 394 -21.40 21.83 4.99
C LEU A 394 -22.78 22.48 4.77
N HIS A 395 -22.83 23.78 4.50
CA HIS A 395 -24.08 24.51 4.20
C HIS A 395 -24.20 24.89 2.72
N ASP A 396 -23.22 24.54 1.87
CA ASP A 396 -23.33 24.71 0.43
C ASP A 396 -24.28 23.64 -0.13
N ALA A 397 -25.51 24.06 -0.44
CA ALA A 397 -26.57 23.19 -0.93
C ALA A 397 -26.16 22.40 -2.19
N LYS A 398 -25.31 22.98 -3.05
CA LYS A 398 -24.82 22.29 -4.25
C LYS A 398 -23.87 21.16 -3.86
N GLN A 399 -22.87 21.44 -3.02
CA GLN A 399 -21.88 20.44 -2.61
C GLN A 399 -22.53 19.30 -1.81
N CYS A 400 -23.50 19.65 -0.96
CA CYS A 400 -24.27 18.67 -0.19
C CYS A 400 -25.11 17.76 -1.09
N ALA A 401 -25.80 18.32 -2.09
CA ALA A 401 -26.58 17.53 -3.04
C ALA A 401 -25.69 16.61 -3.89
N GLU A 402 -24.55 17.11 -4.36
CA GLU A 402 -23.55 16.33 -5.09
C GLU A 402 -23.06 15.13 -4.26
N HIS A 403 -22.74 15.40 -3.00
CA HIS A 403 -22.25 14.37 -2.08
C HIS A 403 -23.30 13.31 -1.77
N ILE A 404 -24.55 13.70 -1.49
CA ILE A 404 -25.65 12.76 -1.20
C ILE A 404 -25.88 11.82 -2.39
N MET A 405 -25.85 12.35 -3.62
CA MET A 405 -25.99 11.54 -4.82
C MET A 405 -24.89 10.47 -4.92
N LEU A 406 -23.64 10.79 -4.59
CA LEU A 406 -22.54 9.81 -4.58
C LEU A 406 -22.70 8.78 -3.46
N VAL A 407 -23.23 9.18 -2.30
CA VAL A 407 -23.58 8.23 -1.22
C VAL A 407 -24.64 7.24 -1.70
N ASP A 408 -25.67 7.71 -2.40
CA ASP A 408 -26.70 6.83 -2.96
C ASP A 408 -26.16 5.93 -4.06
N LEU A 409 -25.25 6.42 -4.91
CA LEU A 409 -24.54 5.58 -5.88
C LEU A 409 -23.72 4.49 -5.16
N GLY A 410 -22.94 4.85 -4.14
CA GLY A 410 -22.18 3.91 -3.33
C GLY A 410 -23.07 2.86 -2.63
N ARG A 411 -24.25 3.27 -2.13
CA ARG A 411 -25.26 2.34 -1.59
C ARG A 411 -25.78 1.37 -2.65
N ASN A 412 -26.06 1.85 -3.86
CA ASN A 412 -26.53 1.02 -4.97
C ASN A 412 -25.46 0.01 -5.38
N ASP A 413 -24.21 0.44 -5.53
CA ASP A 413 -23.11 -0.42 -5.95
C ASP A 413 -22.76 -1.48 -4.91
N VAL A 414 -22.64 -1.08 -3.64
CA VAL A 414 -22.46 -2.03 -2.54
C VAL A 414 -23.68 -2.96 -2.42
N GLY A 415 -24.89 -2.44 -2.66
CA GLY A 415 -26.15 -3.21 -2.63
C GLY A 415 -26.19 -4.37 -3.61
N LYS A 416 -25.57 -4.26 -4.80
CA LYS A 416 -25.52 -5.33 -5.83
C LYS A 416 -24.86 -6.62 -5.33
N VAL A 417 -23.98 -6.53 -4.33
CA VAL A 417 -23.17 -7.66 -3.82
C VAL A 417 -23.41 -7.96 -2.34
N SER A 418 -24.47 -7.40 -1.77
CA SER A 418 -24.75 -7.44 -0.33
C SER A 418 -26.09 -8.08 -0.02
N LYS A 419 -26.21 -8.72 1.16
CA LYS A 419 -27.50 -9.26 1.59
C LYS A 419 -28.54 -8.12 1.70
N PRO A 420 -29.78 -8.31 1.23
CA PRO A 420 -30.83 -7.30 1.36
C PRO A 420 -30.95 -6.78 2.80
N GLY A 421 -31.06 -5.47 2.97
CA GLY A 421 -31.15 -4.81 4.28
C GLY A 421 -29.85 -4.70 5.09
N SER A 422 -28.71 -5.19 4.58
CA SER A 422 -27.43 -5.16 5.32
C SER A 422 -26.56 -3.91 5.10
N VAL A 423 -26.89 -3.10 4.09
CA VAL A 423 -26.17 -1.85 3.74
C VAL A 423 -26.52 -0.74 4.73
N LYS A 424 -25.50 -0.09 5.29
CA LYS A 424 -25.64 1.00 6.26
C LYS A 424 -24.75 2.18 5.88
N VAL A 425 -25.24 3.38 6.11
CA VAL A 425 -24.43 4.61 6.11
C VAL A 425 -23.99 4.84 7.55
N GLU A 426 -22.74 4.51 7.88
CA GLU A 426 -22.20 4.63 9.25
C GLU A 426 -21.90 6.09 9.61
N LYS A 427 -21.49 6.88 8.61
CA LYS A 427 -21.09 8.28 8.73
C LYS A 427 -21.65 9.02 7.53
N LEU A 428 -22.37 10.12 7.77
CA LEU A 428 -22.95 10.96 6.71
C LEU A 428 -22.42 12.39 6.85
N MET A 429 -21.92 12.93 5.73
CA MET A 429 -21.46 14.31 5.57
C MET A 429 -20.50 14.80 6.67
N ASN A 430 -19.51 13.99 7.01
CA ASN A 430 -18.43 14.40 7.91
C ASN A 430 -17.32 15.09 7.15
N ILE A 431 -16.52 15.90 7.84
CA ILE A 431 -15.39 16.59 7.23
C ILE A 431 -14.10 15.81 7.48
N GLU A 432 -13.42 15.46 6.39
CA GLU A 432 -12.07 14.90 6.43
C GLU A 432 -11.06 15.98 6.02
N ARG A 433 -10.13 16.27 6.93
CA ARG A 433 -9.08 17.28 6.74
C ARG A 433 -7.79 16.62 6.28
N TYR A 434 -7.30 17.06 5.13
CA TYR A 434 -6.00 16.67 4.58
C TYR A 434 -5.02 17.85 4.72
N SER A 435 -3.79 17.65 4.22
CA SER A 435 -2.71 18.64 4.35
C SER A 435 -3.05 20.01 3.75
N HIS A 436 -3.74 20.03 2.61
CA HIS A 436 -4.00 21.27 1.86
C HIS A 436 -5.49 21.56 1.62
N VAL A 437 -6.34 20.55 1.75
CA VAL A 437 -7.78 20.63 1.48
C VAL A 437 -8.57 19.87 2.56
N MET A 438 -9.87 20.11 2.62
CA MET A 438 -10.82 19.27 3.34
C MET A 438 -11.96 18.87 2.41
N HIS A 439 -12.55 17.70 2.67
CA HIS A 439 -13.63 17.12 1.87
C HIS A 439 -14.85 16.76 2.73
N ILE A 440 -16.05 16.82 2.13
CA ILE A 440 -17.21 16.10 2.66
C ILE A 440 -16.99 14.61 2.39
N SER A 441 -17.15 13.79 3.42
CA SER A 441 -16.94 12.35 3.42
C SER A 441 -18.14 11.64 4.01
N SER A 442 -18.42 10.44 3.52
CA SER A 442 -19.40 9.54 4.12
C SER A 442 -18.90 8.11 4.04
N THR A 443 -19.37 7.25 4.94
CA THR A 443 -18.96 5.85 4.99
C THR A 443 -20.17 4.95 4.76
N VAL A 444 -20.18 4.28 3.62
CA VAL A 444 -21.13 3.22 3.30
C VAL A 444 -20.47 1.89 3.61
N SER A 445 -21.12 1.06 4.42
CA SER A 445 -20.58 -0.26 4.75
C SER A 445 -21.66 -1.32 4.84
N ILE A 446 -21.23 -2.58 4.87
CA ILE A 446 -22.10 -3.73 5.11
C ILE A 446 -21.62 -4.54 6.30
N SER A 447 -22.54 -5.31 6.87
CA SER A 447 -22.18 -6.31 7.89
C SER A 447 -22.03 -7.72 7.32
N ARG A 448 -22.56 -8.05 6.12
CA ARG A 448 -22.50 -9.40 5.52
C ARG A 448 -22.57 -9.39 3.98
N LEU A 449 -21.50 -9.85 3.32
CA LEU A 449 -21.49 -10.19 1.89
C LEU A 449 -22.38 -11.41 1.58
N ILE A 450 -22.91 -11.49 0.35
CA ILE A 450 -23.60 -12.67 -0.19
C ILE A 450 -22.64 -13.87 -0.26
#